data_AF-A0A352D9U4-F1
#
_entry.id   AF-A0A352D9U4-F1
#
_cell.length_a   1.000
_cell.length_b   1.000
_cell.length_c   1.000
_cell.angle_alpha   90.00
_cell.angle_beta   90.00
_cell.angle_gamma   90.00
#
_symmetry.space_group_name_H-M   'P 1'
#
loop_
_entity.id
_entity.type
_entity.pdbx_description
1 polymer ?
#
loop_
_entity_poly.entity_id
_entity_poly.type
_entity_poly.pdbx_seq_one_letter_code
_entity_poly.pdbx_strand_id
1 'polypeptide(L)'
;MNMVHTTFLELAAARRSIRKYKAAPVERRKLDACLEAARLAPSACNAQPYRFIVIDEPAFRKKFCDAVFTGVYSATKFAASAP
;
A
#
# COMPACT_ATOMS: atom_id res chain seq x y z
N MET A 1 3.72 16.94 26.93
CA MET A 1 3.75 16.06 25.74
C MET A 1 4.37 16.86 24.62
N ASN A 2 5.61 16.56 24.23
CA ASN A 2 6.27 17.25 23.12
C ASN A 2 5.69 16.72 21.81
N MET A 3 4.91 17.55 21.12
CA MET A 3 4.52 17.30 19.74
C MET A 3 5.71 17.57 18.85
N VAL A 4 6.28 16.52 18.26
CA VAL A 4 7.24 16.68 17.17
C VAL A 4 6.42 17.04 15.92
N HIS A 5 6.57 18.27 15.45
CA HIS A 5 5.97 18.69 14.18
C HIS A 5 6.90 18.31 13.04
N THR A 6 6.52 17.29 12.28
CA THR A 6 7.15 16.96 10.99
C THR A 6 6.46 17.76 9.90
N THR A 7 7.23 18.49 9.11
CA THR A 7 6.71 19.19 7.93
C THR A 7 6.35 18.21 6.82
N PHE A 8 5.52 18.63 5.88
CA PHE A 8 5.17 17.80 4.73
C PHE A 8 6.41 17.41 3.90
N LEU A 9 7.36 18.34 3.71
CA LEU A 9 8.56 18.09 2.91
C LEU A 9 9.49 17.07 3.59
N GLU A 10 9.65 17.13 4.90
CA GLU A 10 10.42 16.13 5.66
C GLU A 10 9.78 14.74 5.56
N LEU A 11 8.45 14.65 5.68
CA LEU A 11 7.71 13.39 5.53
C LEU A 11 7.90 12.81 4.13
N ALA A 12 7.76 13.64 3.09
CA ALA A 12 7.91 13.22 1.70
C ALA A 12 9.34 12.74 1.39
N ALA A 13 10.36 13.45 1.92
CA ALA A 13 11.76 13.07 1.76
C ALA A 13 12.11 11.77 2.50
N ALA A 14 11.49 11.51 3.65
CA ALA A 14 11.71 10.29 4.43
C ALA A 14 11.13 9.02 3.79
N ARG A 15 10.17 9.14 2.86
CA ARG A 15 9.50 7.99 2.22
C ARG A 15 10.48 7.18 1.37
N ARG A 16 10.52 5.85 1.61
CA ARG A 16 11.33 4.90 0.84
C ARG A 16 10.48 3.75 0.32
N SER A 17 10.93 3.12 -0.77
CA SER A 17 10.34 1.87 -1.25
C SER A 17 10.89 0.71 -0.41
N ILE A 18 10.05 0.18 0.49
CA ILE A 18 10.41 -0.89 1.42
C ILE A 18 10.26 -2.25 0.74
N ARG A 19 11.24 -3.15 0.96
CA ARG A 19 11.27 -4.51 0.39
C ARG A 19 11.39 -5.62 1.44
N LYS A 20 11.23 -5.28 2.72
CA LYS A 20 11.21 -6.21 3.84
C LYS A 20 10.18 -5.73 4.86
N TYR A 21 9.17 -6.55 5.10
CA TYR A 21 8.05 -6.19 5.95
C TYR A 21 8.13 -6.91 7.30
N LYS A 22 7.51 -6.31 8.32
CA LYS A 22 7.21 -7.01 9.58
C LYS A 22 5.95 -7.85 9.36
N ALA A 23 5.84 -8.98 10.05
CA ALA A 23 4.62 -9.80 10.03
C ALA A 23 3.45 -9.19 10.82
N ALA A 24 3.64 -8.03 11.45
CA ALA A 24 2.62 -7.36 12.23
C ALA A 24 1.52 -6.81 11.30
N PRO A 25 0.24 -7.17 11.51
CA PRO A 25 -0.87 -6.66 10.70
C PRO A 25 -1.01 -5.15 10.83
N VAL A 26 -1.46 -4.51 9.75
CA VAL A 26 -1.79 -3.08 9.76
C VAL A 26 -3.23 -2.91 10.24
N GLU A 27 -3.45 -1.97 11.15
CA GLU A 27 -4.80 -1.59 11.59
C GLU A 27 -5.66 -1.15 10.40
N ARG A 28 -6.87 -1.70 10.29
CA ARG A 28 -7.81 -1.41 9.18
C ARG A 28 -8.00 0.09 8.94
N ARG A 29 -8.21 0.86 10.02
CA ARG A 29 -8.41 2.32 9.94
C ARG A 29 -7.25 3.06 9.24
N LYS A 30 -6.01 2.57 9.37
CA LYS A 30 -4.85 3.18 8.69
C LYS A 30 -4.89 2.90 7.19
N LEU A 31 -5.29 1.69 6.79
CA LEU A 31 -5.50 1.34 5.38
C LEU A 31 -6.63 2.19 4.78
N ASP A 32 -7.76 2.29 5.48
CA ASP A 32 -8.92 3.06 5.02
C ASP A 32 -8.57 4.55 4.83
N ALA A 33 -7.80 5.14 5.74
CA ALA A 33 -7.33 6.52 5.61
C ALA A 33 -6.46 6.74 4.37
N CYS A 34 -5.57 5.79 4.05
CA CYS A 34 -4.74 5.84 2.84
C CYS A 34 -5.58 5.68 1.56
N LEU A 35 -6.55 4.75 1.56
CA LEU A 35 -7.44 4.52 0.42
C LEU A 35 -8.35 5.72 0.16
N GLU A 36 -8.86 6.36 1.21
CA GLU A 36 -9.68 7.56 1.08
C GLU A 36 -8.86 8.73 0.53
N ALA A 37 -7.64 8.94 1.01
CA ALA A 37 -6.74 9.93 0.44
C ALA A 37 -6.48 9.70 -1.06
N ALA A 38 -6.32 8.44 -1.47
CA ALA A 38 -6.16 8.08 -2.89
C ALA A 38 -7.45 8.30 -3.70
N ARG A 39 -8.62 7.99 -3.13
CA ARG A 39 -9.94 8.18 -3.77
C ARG A 39 -10.28 9.65 -4.01
N LEU A 40 -9.79 10.55 -3.14
CA LEU A 40 -9.99 11.99 -3.27
C LEU A 40 -9.11 12.65 -4.34
N ALA A 41 -8.17 11.91 -4.96
CA ALA A 41 -7.32 12.46 -6.00
C ALA A 41 -8.15 12.90 -7.23
N PRO A 42 -7.88 14.08 -7.81
CA PRO A 42 -8.60 14.56 -8.97
C PRO A 42 -8.39 13.63 -10.17
N SER A 43 -9.39 13.55 -11.03
CA SER A 43 -9.35 12.78 -12.28
C SER A 43 -10.07 13.55 -13.39
N ALA A 44 -9.70 13.28 -14.65
CA ALA A 44 -10.34 13.91 -15.80
C ALA A 44 -11.87 13.74 -15.73
N CYS A 45 -12.59 14.87 -15.82
CA CYS A 45 -14.05 14.91 -15.70
C CYS A 45 -14.62 14.26 -14.42
N ASN A 46 -13.82 14.18 -13.34
CA ASN A 46 -14.17 13.46 -12.10
C ASN A 46 -14.57 11.98 -12.33
N ALA A 47 -14.04 11.36 -13.38
CA ALA A 47 -14.41 9.99 -13.77
C ALA A 47 -14.05 8.94 -12.71
N GLN A 48 -13.12 9.26 -11.80
CA GLN A 48 -12.58 8.36 -10.78
C GLN A 48 -12.26 6.97 -11.37
N PRO A 49 -11.44 6.88 -12.44
CA PRO A 49 -11.28 5.67 -13.24
C PRO A 49 -10.33 4.66 -12.59
N TYR A 50 -10.37 4.56 -11.27
CA TYR A 50 -9.55 3.68 -10.45
C TYR A 50 -10.42 2.74 -9.63
N ARG A 51 -9.86 1.56 -9.35
CA ARG A 51 -10.41 0.56 -8.44
C ARG A 51 -9.28 0.12 -7.53
N PHE A 52 -9.55 0.12 -6.23
CA PHE A 52 -8.64 -0.41 -5.22
C PHE A 52 -9.17 -1.77 -4.78
N ILE A 53 -8.37 -2.82 -4.96
CA ILE A 53 -8.73 -4.18 -4.54
C ILE A 53 -7.91 -4.49 -3.29
N VAL A 54 -8.60 -4.79 -2.19
CA VAL A 54 -7.99 -5.20 -0.93
C VAL A 54 -8.15 -6.70 -0.77
N ILE A 55 -7.04 -7.41 -0.56
CA ILE A 55 -7.02 -8.86 -0.41
C ILE A 55 -6.59 -9.20 1.03
N ASP A 56 -7.57 -9.51 1.88
CA ASP A 56 -7.32 -9.89 3.28
C ASP A 56 -7.28 -11.41 3.50
N GLU A 57 -7.95 -12.20 2.65
CA GLU A 57 -8.05 -13.66 2.84
C GLU A 57 -6.71 -14.33 2.54
N PRO A 58 -6.05 -14.98 3.51
CA PRO A 58 -4.68 -15.46 3.36
C PRO A 58 -4.47 -16.48 2.24
N ALA A 59 -5.42 -17.41 2.03
CA ALA A 59 -5.27 -18.46 1.02
C ALA A 59 -5.36 -17.87 -0.40
N PHE A 60 -6.30 -16.96 -0.63
CA PHE A 60 -6.47 -16.23 -1.88
C PHE A 60 -5.29 -15.29 -2.11
N ARG A 61 -4.82 -14.58 -1.07
CA ARG A 61 -3.60 -13.76 -1.15
C ARG A 61 -2.41 -14.57 -1.62
N LYS A 62 -2.20 -15.76 -1.04
CA LYS A 62 -1.10 -16.66 -1.44
C LYS A 62 -1.23 -17.06 -2.90
N LYS A 63 -2.41 -17.52 -3.33
CA LYS A 63 -2.68 -17.90 -4.73
C LYS A 63 -2.44 -16.73 -5.70
N PHE A 64 -2.91 -15.54 -5.34
CA PHE A 64 -2.70 -14.32 -6.13
C PHE A 64 -1.21 -14.00 -6.27
N CYS A 65 -0.47 -13.93 -5.15
CA CYS A 65 0.97 -13.64 -5.15
C CYS A 65 1.79 -14.66 -5.96
N ASP A 66 1.48 -15.95 -5.84
CA ASP A 66 2.15 -17.03 -6.57
C ASP A 66 1.95 -16.87 -8.09
N ALA A 67 0.81 -16.36 -8.53
CA ALA A 67 0.51 -16.11 -9.94
C ALA A 67 1.16 -14.82 -10.48
N VAL A 68 1.06 -13.71 -9.75
CA VAL A 68 1.42 -12.38 -10.26
C VAL A 68 2.91 -12.04 -10.16
N PHE A 69 3.63 -12.57 -9.17
CA PHE A 69 5.06 -12.25 -8.96
C PHE A 69 5.98 -13.20 -9.72
N THR A 70 5.73 -13.35 -11.01
CA THR A 70 6.48 -14.18 -11.96
C THR A 70 6.98 -13.35 -13.14
N GLY A 71 7.85 -13.92 -13.98
CA GLY A 71 8.40 -13.22 -15.16
C GLY A 71 9.05 -11.87 -14.82
N VAL A 72 8.60 -10.81 -15.50
CA VAL A 72 9.10 -9.43 -15.28
C VAL A 72 8.79 -8.89 -13.86
N TYR A 73 7.81 -9.46 -13.16
CA TYR A 73 7.45 -9.09 -11.79
C TYR A 73 8.16 -9.93 -10.72
N SER A 74 9.04 -10.85 -11.10
CA SER A 74 9.81 -11.66 -10.14
C SER A 74 10.64 -10.80 -9.18
N ALA A 75 11.15 -9.65 -9.66
CA ALA A 75 11.89 -8.70 -8.83
C ALA A 75 11.06 -8.05 -7.71
N THR A 76 9.72 -8.09 -7.79
CA THR A 76 8.80 -7.54 -6.77
C THR A 76 8.21 -8.59 -5.85
N LYS A 77 8.67 -9.85 -5.92
CA LYS A 77 8.19 -10.98 -5.09
C LYS A 77 8.27 -10.73 -3.58
N PHE A 78 9.13 -9.82 -3.13
CA PHE A 78 9.17 -9.38 -1.72
C PHE A 78 7.81 -8.87 -1.21
N ALA A 79 6.94 -8.35 -2.09
CA ALA A 79 5.61 -7.86 -1.72
C ALA A 79 4.67 -8.98 -1.21
N ALA A 80 4.92 -10.25 -1.57
CA ALA A 80 4.18 -11.39 -1.02
C ALA A 80 4.37 -11.57 0.50
N SER A 81 5.42 -10.97 1.08
CA SER A 81 5.69 -10.99 2.52
C SER A 81 5.06 -9.82 3.29
N ALA A 82 4.30 -8.95 2.61
CA ALA A 82 3.56 -7.90 3.28
C ALA A 82 2.52 -8.51 4.25
N PRO A 83 2.33 -7.89 5.43
CA PRO A 83 1.40 -8.37 6.44
C PRO A 83 -0.05 -8.33 5.95
#